data_AF-A0A0Q6XI67-F1
#
_entry.id   AF-A0A0Q6XI67-F1
#
_cell.length_a   1.000
_cell.length_b   1.000
_cell.length_c   1.000
_cell.angle_alpha   90.00
_cell.angle_beta   90.00
_cell.angle_gamma   90.00
#
_symmetry.space_group_name_H-M   'P 1'
#
loop_
_entity.id
_entity.type
_entity.pdbx_description
1 polymer ?
#
loop_
_entity_poly.entity_id
_entity_poly.type
_entity_poly.pdbx_seq_one_letter_code
_entity_poly.pdbx_strand_id
1 'polypeptide(L)'
;MTGLPATFILRFVFDKDGGARRGRPPYSDEFLARAPLRVQAAASAFAAHYERLRDSRFPPAQSLITAFKHYRSFPNAPTLLFDEAFYLCCNLDGIWACQAKALQLAECRRCGSRHLQAYGSGATSSCAFCNSRRCDDAADARHGAGHETPRSATGLDTRLAALKLRQSLKHLGASDRIIDVLMSGMECVDPALRPSPPTQLVHWGLPLPLQRWGSYLNTVRRIQYSLVVNQYIALRDAGFSPEESVVAAFRHLETKFRNDSPLTLDRCVEVISLADARWGVHVAELERRGCEACAADYLFSRRDTSPQPCPFCLLMRYPSQYRGHHVAASDVATQSKAGFPVDRVA
;
A
#
# COMPACT_ATOMS: atom_id res chain seq x y z
N MET A 1 10.95 19.48 8.35
CA MET A 1 9.94 18.43 8.12
C MET A 1 8.93 18.32 9.26
N THR A 2 9.36 18.29 10.52
CA THR A 2 8.45 18.06 11.68
C THR A 2 7.77 19.33 12.22
N GLY A 3 8.24 20.52 11.88
CA GLY A 3 7.75 21.78 12.46
C GLY A 3 8.16 22.00 13.93
N LEU A 4 8.93 21.07 14.51
CA LEU A 4 9.38 21.12 15.90
C LEU A 4 10.75 21.82 16.00
N PRO A 5 11.02 22.56 17.09
CA PRO A 5 12.34 23.11 17.36
C PRO A 5 13.41 22.01 17.43
N ALA A 6 14.60 22.28 16.89
CA ALA A 6 15.70 21.31 16.92
C ALA A 6 16.05 20.86 18.35
N THR A 7 15.96 21.76 19.32
CA THR A 7 16.15 21.48 20.75
C THR A 7 15.13 20.48 21.29
N PHE A 8 13.88 20.55 20.83
CA PHE A 8 12.84 19.60 21.22
C PHE A 8 13.13 18.20 20.67
N ILE A 9 13.51 18.10 19.39
CA ILE A 9 13.82 16.82 18.74
C ILE A 9 15.05 16.18 19.40
N LEU A 10 16.12 16.94 19.60
CA LEU A 10 17.36 16.46 20.22
C LEU A 10 17.16 15.99 21.67
N ARG A 11 16.18 16.55 22.38
CA ARG A 11 15.91 16.24 23.79
C ARG A 11 14.92 15.10 24.00
N PHE A 12 13.96 14.91 23.10
CA PHE A 12 12.81 14.01 23.32
C PHE A 12 12.67 12.88 22.30
N VAL A 13 13.40 12.91 21.18
CA VAL A 13 13.28 11.89 20.11
C VAL A 13 14.49 10.96 20.08
N PHE A 14 15.67 11.44 20.46
CA PHE A 14 16.87 10.60 20.54
C PHE A 14 16.99 9.97 21.92
N ASP A 15 17.41 8.70 21.96
CA ASP A 15 17.61 7.94 23.20
C ASP A 15 18.72 8.59 24.06
N LYS A 16 18.59 8.51 25.39
CA LYS A 16 19.57 9.06 26.33
C LYS A 16 20.98 8.48 26.13
N ASP A 17 21.07 7.25 25.61
CA ASP A 17 22.32 6.52 25.41
C ASP A 17 22.87 6.61 23.97
N GLY A 18 22.14 7.26 23.06
CA GLY A 18 22.47 7.34 21.64
C GLY A 18 22.10 8.69 21.06
N GLY A 19 22.88 9.72 21.38
CA GLY A 19 22.68 11.06 20.84
C GLY A 19 22.64 11.08 19.31
N ALA A 20 21.94 12.06 18.73
CA ALA A 20 21.91 12.26 17.29
C ALA A 20 23.35 12.28 16.73
N ARG A 21 23.64 11.43 15.74
CA ARG A 21 24.95 11.45 15.05
C ARG A 21 25.17 12.86 14.51
N ARG A 22 26.14 13.58 15.09
CA ARG A 22 26.45 14.95 14.69
C ARG A 22 27.17 14.92 13.35
N GLY A 23 26.59 15.59 12.36
CA GLY A 23 27.12 15.70 11.01
C GLY A 23 26.13 15.17 10.00
N ARG A 24 25.72 16.03 9.06
CA ARG A 24 25.01 15.59 7.86
C ARG A 24 26.02 14.87 6.97
N PRO A 25 25.78 13.61 6.53
CA PRO A 25 26.63 13.01 5.52
C PRO A 25 26.60 13.89 4.26
N PRO A 26 27.75 14.12 3.59
CA PRO A 26 27.79 14.90 2.36
C PRO A 26 27.20 14.05 1.23
N TYR A 27 25.88 13.92 1.17
CA TYR A 27 25.22 13.41 -0.02
C TYR A 27 25.32 14.52 -1.07
N SER A 28 26.25 14.36 -2.01
CA SER A 28 26.33 15.14 -3.24
C SER A 28 25.64 14.38 -4.37
N ASP A 29 25.36 15.04 -5.50
CA ASP A 29 24.82 14.38 -6.68
C ASP A 29 25.75 13.23 -7.18
N GLU A 30 27.04 13.26 -6.79
CA GLU A 30 27.98 12.16 -7.04
C GLU A 30 27.58 10.85 -6.35
N PHE A 31 26.79 10.87 -5.26
CA PHE A 31 26.35 9.65 -4.57
C PHE A 31 25.62 8.72 -5.54
N LEU A 32 24.69 9.24 -6.33
CA LEU A 32 23.97 8.47 -7.33
C LEU A 32 24.87 8.03 -8.48
N ALA A 33 25.73 8.92 -8.97
CA ALA A 33 26.60 8.64 -10.11
C ALA A 33 27.65 7.55 -9.79
N ARG A 34 28.17 7.52 -8.56
CA ARG A 34 29.16 6.55 -8.09
C ARG A 34 28.57 5.30 -7.46
N ALA A 35 27.26 5.28 -7.17
CA ALA A 35 26.60 4.12 -6.58
C ALA A 35 26.58 2.93 -7.55
N PRO A 36 26.62 1.68 -7.05
CA PRO A 36 26.42 0.49 -7.88
C PRO A 36 25.10 0.56 -8.65
N LEU A 37 25.05 0.00 -9.87
CA LEU A 37 23.87 0.01 -10.73
C LEU A 37 22.60 -0.53 -10.04
N ARG A 38 22.74 -1.53 -9.17
CA ARG A 38 21.63 -2.07 -8.36
C ARG A 38 21.06 -1.03 -7.39
N VAL A 39 21.92 -0.21 -6.77
CA VAL A 39 21.51 0.89 -5.87
C VAL A 39 20.88 2.02 -6.68
N GLN A 40 21.44 2.37 -7.84
CA GLN A 40 20.84 3.36 -8.74
C GLN A 40 19.45 2.93 -9.24
N ALA A 41 19.26 1.65 -9.57
CA ALA A 41 17.98 1.09 -9.99
C ALA A 41 16.96 1.12 -8.84
N ALA A 42 17.38 0.75 -7.62
CA ALA A 42 16.54 0.84 -6.42
C ALA A 42 16.15 2.28 -6.07
N ALA A 43 17.10 3.22 -6.10
CA ALA A 43 16.85 4.63 -5.92
C ALA A 43 15.88 5.17 -6.98
N SER A 44 16.02 4.73 -8.23
CA SER A 44 15.12 5.08 -9.32
C SER A 44 13.71 4.54 -9.10
N ALA A 45 13.57 3.29 -8.65
CA ALA A 45 12.27 2.70 -8.32
C ALA A 45 11.59 3.43 -7.15
N PHE A 46 12.35 3.75 -6.10
CA PHE A 46 11.88 4.58 -4.99
C PHE A 46 11.43 5.97 -5.48
N ALA A 47 12.24 6.66 -6.27
CA ALA A 47 11.94 7.98 -6.79
C ALA A 47 10.69 7.97 -7.69
N ALA A 48 10.57 6.99 -8.57
CA ALA A 48 9.39 6.83 -9.42
C ALA A 48 8.11 6.55 -8.61
N HIS A 49 8.23 5.89 -7.46
CA HIS A 49 7.11 5.73 -6.53
C HIS A 49 6.78 7.05 -5.82
N TYR A 50 7.80 7.78 -5.35
CA TYR A 50 7.63 9.08 -4.73
C TYR A 50 6.94 10.08 -5.67
N GLU A 51 7.41 10.24 -6.90
CA GLU A 51 6.85 11.17 -7.89
C GLU A 51 5.39 10.83 -8.21
N ARG A 52 5.05 9.54 -8.36
CA ARG A 52 3.65 9.11 -8.52
C ARG A 52 2.75 9.56 -7.37
N LEU A 53 3.23 9.48 -6.12
CA LEU A 53 2.46 9.98 -4.97
C LEU A 53 2.33 11.52 -5.00
N ARG A 54 3.35 12.22 -5.50
CA ARG A 54 3.32 13.69 -5.66
C ARG A 54 2.34 14.12 -6.74
N ASP A 55 2.30 13.42 -7.86
CA ASP A 55 1.33 13.62 -8.94
C ASP A 55 -0.10 13.39 -8.45
N SER A 56 -0.30 12.40 -7.57
CA SER A 56 -1.56 12.14 -6.85
C SER A 56 -1.86 13.13 -5.71
N ARG A 57 -1.21 14.30 -5.68
CA ARG A 57 -1.43 15.40 -4.73
C ARG A 57 -1.13 15.08 -3.26
N PHE A 58 -0.42 13.99 -2.95
CA PHE A 58 -0.02 13.74 -1.57
C PHE A 58 1.03 14.77 -1.10
N PRO A 59 0.98 15.20 0.18
CA PRO A 59 1.98 16.11 0.74
C PRO A 59 3.41 15.50 0.63
N PRO A 60 4.47 16.31 0.45
CA PRO A 60 5.82 15.79 0.22
C PRO A 60 6.33 14.86 1.32
N ALA A 61 6.06 15.20 2.59
CA ALA A 61 6.51 14.39 3.73
C ALA A 61 5.80 13.03 3.78
N GLN A 62 4.50 13.01 3.49
CA GLN A 62 3.71 11.78 3.44
C GLN A 62 4.11 10.91 2.25
N SER A 63 4.43 11.53 1.12
CA SER A 63 4.90 10.85 -0.10
C SER A 63 6.25 10.16 0.16
N LEU A 64 7.20 10.86 0.79
CA LEU A 64 8.50 10.29 1.18
C LEU A 64 8.34 9.08 2.11
N ILE A 65 7.59 9.24 3.20
CA ILE A 65 7.43 8.17 4.20
C ILE A 65 6.75 6.94 3.58
N THR A 66 5.70 7.16 2.79
CA THR A 66 4.96 6.08 2.12
C THR A 66 5.84 5.37 1.11
N ALA A 67 6.53 6.11 0.24
CA ALA A 67 7.43 5.53 -0.74
C ALA A 67 8.57 4.74 -0.10
N PHE A 68 9.11 5.23 1.02
CA PHE A 68 10.20 4.55 1.72
C PHE A 68 9.74 3.28 2.43
N LYS A 69 8.55 3.29 3.04
CA LYS A 69 7.95 2.08 3.61
C LYS A 69 7.69 1.02 2.54
N HIS A 70 7.17 1.43 1.38
CA HIS A 70 6.98 0.53 0.25
C HIS A 70 8.31 -0.04 -0.23
N TYR A 71 9.33 0.80 -0.38
CA TYR A 71 10.69 0.37 -0.71
C TYR A 71 11.24 -0.69 0.26
N ARG A 72 11.11 -0.47 1.57
CA ARG A 72 11.56 -1.42 2.60
C ARG A 72 10.72 -2.70 2.66
N SER A 73 9.58 -2.74 2.02
CA SER A 73 8.71 -3.91 2.01
C SER A 73 9.19 -5.01 1.06
N PHE A 74 10.14 -4.70 0.17
CA PHE A 74 10.75 -5.69 -0.72
C PHE A 74 11.87 -6.45 0.01
N PRO A 75 11.80 -7.80 0.13
CA PRO A 75 12.90 -8.59 0.67
C PRO A 75 14.11 -8.46 -0.28
N ASN A 76 15.27 -8.12 0.28
CA ASN A 76 16.52 -7.80 -0.43
C ASN A 76 16.54 -6.45 -1.18
N ALA A 77 15.71 -5.48 -0.78
CA ALA A 77 15.88 -4.10 -1.24
C ALA A 77 17.34 -3.65 -0.96
N PRO A 78 18.05 -3.04 -1.94
CA PRO A 78 19.37 -2.47 -1.72
C PRO A 78 19.38 -1.52 -0.51
N THR A 79 20.54 -1.23 0.06
CA THR A 79 20.62 -0.40 1.27
C THR A 79 20.45 1.10 0.98
N LEU A 80 19.31 1.51 0.42
CA LEU A 80 18.91 2.92 0.40
C LEU A 80 18.45 3.28 1.82
N LEU A 81 19.20 4.16 2.47
CA LEU A 81 18.87 4.66 3.80
C LEU A 81 17.78 5.74 3.72
N PHE A 82 17.13 6.02 4.86
CA PHE A 82 16.09 7.04 4.89
C PHE A 82 16.63 8.43 4.57
N ASP A 83 17.85 8.75 5.03
CA ASP A 83 18.48 10.04 4.75
C ASP A 83 18.83 10.21 3.26
N GLU A 84 19.21 9.12 2.60
CA GLU A 84 19.44 9.09 1.14
C GLU A 84 18.12 9.28 0.39
N ALA A 85 17.06 8.59 0.80
CA ALA A 85 15.71 8.79 0.25
C ALA A 85 15.22 10.24 0.45
N PHE A 86 15.46 10.82 1.63
CA PHE A 86 15.15 12.22 1.92
C PHE A 86 15.94 13.17 1.01
N TYR A 87 17.23 12.90 0.81
CA TYR A 87 18.09 13.66 -0.09
C TYR A 87 17.59 13.62 -1.54
N LEU A 88 17.21 12.43 -2.03
CA LEU A 88 16.62 12.27 -3.37
C LEU A 88 15.37 13.12 -3.54
N CYS A 89 14.43 13.06 -2.58
CA CYS A 89 13.21 13.86 -2.63
C CYS A 89 13.47 15.37 -2.60
N CYS A 90 14.44 15.83 -1.78
CA CYS A 90 14.82 17.25 -1.77
C CYS A 90 15.26 17.73 -3.17
N ASN A 91 16.07 16.93 -3.86
CA ASN A 91 16.63 17.28 -5.18
C ASN A 91 15.68 17.03 -6.35
N LEU A 92 14.64 16.19 -6.19
CA LEU A 92 13.59 15.98 -7.20
C LEU A 92 12.57 17.13 -7.22
N ASP A 93 12.18 17.59 -6.03
CA ASP A 93 11.11 18.59 -5.88
C ASP A 93 11.65 20.00 -5.67
N GLY A 94 12.93 20.17 -5.29
CA GLY A 94 13.50 21.46 -4.90
C GLY A 94 12.92 21.96 -3.58
N ILE A 95 12.79 21.06 -2.59
CA ILE A 95 12.11 21.33 -1.32
C ILE A 95 13.00 21.01 -0.11
N TRP A 96 12.58 21.51 1.05
CA TRP A 96 13.23 21.33 2.35
C TRP A 96 14.68 21.80 2.40
N ALA A 97 15.62 20.90 2.09
CA ALA A 97 17.05 21.15 2.20
C ALA A 97 17.68 21.59 0.88
N CYS A 98 16.93 21.54 -0.22
CA CYS A 98 17.36 22.04 -1.53
C CYS A 98 16.42 23.18 -1.96
N GLN A 99 16.96 24.18 -2.66
CA GLN A 99 16.18 25.30 -3.19
C GLN A 99 15.78 25.12 -4.67
N ALA A 100 16.41 24.17 -5.37
CA ALA A 100 16.18 23.89 -6.77
C ALA A 100 16.24 22.40 -7.04
N LYS A 101 15.68 21.99 -8.18
CA LYS A 101 15.74 20.60 -8.65
C LYS A 101 17.13 20.32 -9.22
N ALA A 102 17.81 19.32 -8.67
CA ALA A 102 19.08 18.81 -9.20
C ALA A 102 18.91 17.43 -9.85
N LEU A 103 17.79 16.75 -9.60
CA LEU A 103 17.45 15.44 -10.15
C LEU A 103 16.11 15.48 -10.89
N GLN A 104 15.94 14.58 -11.84
CA GLN A 104 14.68 14.30 -12.52
C GLN A 104 14.57 12.82 -12.88
N LEU A 105 13.33 12.37 -13.13
CA LEU A 105 13.07 11.05 -13.69
C LEU A 105 12.89 11.16 -15.19
N ALA A 106 13.62 10.32 -15.93
CA ALA A 106 13.47 10.19 -17.37
C ALA A 106 13.03 8.78 -17.73
N GLU A 107 12.22 8.67 -18.78
CA GLU A 107 11.78 7.38 -19.28
C GLU A 107 12.83 6.79 -20.23
N CYS A 108 13.24 5.55 -19.96
CA CYS A 108 14.16 4.85 -20.83
C CYS A 108 13.44 4.36 -22.11
N ARG A 109 13.90 4.81 -23.28
CA ARG A 109 13.35 4.35 -24.58
C ARG A 109 13.50 2.85 -24.85
N ARG A 110 14.39 2.15 -24.11
CA ARG A 110 14.66 0.72 -24.31
C ARG A 110 13.77 -0.17 -23.45
N CYS A 111 13.53 0.19 -22.18
CA CYS A 111 12.77 -0.65 -21.25
C CYS A 111 11.51 0.01 -20.68
N GLY A 112 11.22 1.27 -21.04
CA GLY A 112 10.07 2.04 -20.52
C GLY A 112 10.18 2.41 -19.04
N SER A 113 11.25 2.00 -18.34
CA SER A 113 11.40 2.28 -16.91
C SER A 113 11.82 3.74 -16.69
N ARG A 114 11.27 4.37 -15.65
CA ARG A 114 11.68 5.71 -15.20
C ARG A 114 12.94 5.60 -14.35
N HIS A 115 14.05 6.21 -14.78
CA HIS A 115 15.33 6.21 -14.06
C HIS A 115 15.77 7.62 -13.65
N LEU A 116 16.46 7.71 -12.52
CA LEU A 116 17.01 8.96 -12.01
C LEU A 116 18.15 9.47 -12.90
N GLN A 117 18.13 10.77 -13.18
CA GLN A 117 19.20 11.48 -13.85
C GLN A 117 19.34 12.90 -13.31
N ALA A 118 20.47 13.54 -13.59
CA ALA A 118 20.65 14.96 -13.28
C ALA A 118 19.63 15.82 -14.04
N TYR A 119 19.13 16.85 -13.37
CA TYR A 119 18.21 17.82 -13.94
C TYR A 119 18.86 18.56 -15.11
N GLY A 120 18.16 18.70 -16.23
CA GLY A 120 18.72 19.30 -17.45
C GLY A 120 19.74 18.44 -18.20
N SER A 121 20.07 17.24 -17.71
CA SER A 121 20.90 16.30 -18.47
C SER A 121 20.14 15.78 -19.69
N GLY A 122 20.78 15.84 -20.86
CA GLY A 122 20.26 15.28 -22.10
C GLY A 122 20.10 13.75 -22.04
N ALA A 123 19.52 13.15 -23.08
CA ALA A 123 19.16 11.73 -23.16
C ALA A 123 20.36 10.73 -23.12
N THR A 124 21.52 11.16 -22.67
CA THR A 124 22.78 10.40 -22.60
C THR A 124 22.99 9.68 -21.26
N SER A 125 22.12 9.87 -20.27
CA SER A 125 22.21 9.11 -19.02
C SER A 125 21.89 7.63 -19.27
N SER A 126 22.85 6.75 -18.99
CA SER A 126 22.68 5.32 -19.22
C SER A 126 21.68 4.73 -18.21
N CYS A 127 20.62 4.09 -18.70
CA CYS A 127 19.56 3.55 -17.84
C CYS A 127 20.11 2.50 -16.86
N ALA A 128 19.98 2.78 -15.55
CA ALA A 128 20.45 1.90 -14.48
C ALA A 128 19.83 0.49 -14.57
N PHE A 129 18.57 0.36 -14.99
CA PHE A 129 17.87 -0.92 -15.15
C PHE A 129 18.39 -1.74 -16.33
N CYS A 130 18.66 -1.10 -17.47
CA CYS A 130 19.21 -1.79 -18.63
C CYS A 130 20.66 -2.24 -18.40
N ASN A 131 21.43 -1.43 -17.68
CA ASN A 131 22.83 -1.74 -17.38
C ASN A 131 22.96 -2.76 -16.23
N SER A 132 22.09 -2.71 -15.22
CA SER A 132 22.10 -3.71 -14.15
C SER A 132 21.83 -5.11 -14.71
N ARG A 133 20.85 -5.24 -15.62
CA ARG A 133 20.53 -6.52 -16.30
C ARG A 133 21.73 -7.05 -17.10
N ARG A 134 22.41 -6.19 -17.88
CA ARG A 134 23.63 -6.57 -18.61
C ARG A 134 24.77 -7.04 -17.72
N CYS A 135 24.94 -6.43 -16.54
CA CYS A 135 25.96 -6.85 -15.59
C CYS A 135 25.64 -8.21 -14.95
N ASP A 136 24.37 -8.49 -14.69
CA ASP A 136 23.92 -9.78 -14.19
C ASP A 136 24.13 -10.86 -15.28
N ASP A 137 23.75 -10.58 -16.53
CA ASP A 137 23.99 -11.47 -17.68
C ASP A 137 25.49 -11.79 -17.88
N ALA A 138 26.38 -10.81 -17.69
CA ALA A 138 27.84 -10.97 -17.81
C ALA A 138 28.49 -11.65 -16.59
N ALA A 139 27.83 -11.66 -15.44
CA ALA A 139 28.24 -12.41 -14.26
C ALA A 139 27.81 -13.89 -14.38
N ASP A 140 26.62 -14.14 -14.93
CA ASP A 140 26.11 -15.48 -15.23
C ASP A 140 26.91 -16.15 -16.36
N ALA A 141 27.32 -15.39 -17.39
CA ALA A 141 28.17 -15.88 -18.47
C ALA A 141 29.56 -16.38 -18.01
N ARG A 142 30.04 -15.95 -16.82
CA ARG A 142 31.29 -16.45 -16.21
C ARG A 142 31.09 -17.70 -15.35
N HIS A 143 29.84 -18.10 -15.10
CA HIS A 143 29.49 -19.25 -14.25
C HIS A 143 28.74 -20.37 -14.98
N GLY A 144 28.53 -20.28 -16.29
CA GLY A 144 27.78 -21.30 -17.02
C GLY A 144 28.12 -21.40 -18.50
N ALA A 145 29.20 -22.11 -18.83
CA ALA A 145 29.27 -22.81 -20.11
C ALA A 145 28.39 -24.07 -20.00
N GLY A 146 27.14 -23.98 -20.46
CA GLY A 146 26.26 -25.14 -20.51
C GLY A 146 24.78 -24.79 -20.58
N HIS A 147 24.20 -25.07 -21.74
CA HIS A 147 22.78 -25.21 -22.03
C HIS A 147 21.91 -23.96 -22.24
N GLU A 148 21.48 -23.87 -23.51
CA GLU A 148 20.16 -23.46 -23.98
C GLU A 148 19.65 -22.08 -23.56
N THR A 149 19.74 -21.17 -24.54
CA THR A 149 18.96 -19.93 -24.68
C THR A 149 17.63 -19.96 -23.91
N PRO A 150 17.45 -19.13 -22.86
CA PRO A 150 16.20 -19.10 -22.16
C PRO A 150 15.22 -18.15 -22.85
N ARG A 151 14.03 -18.70 -23.09
CA ARG A 151 12.76 -17.99 -23.31
C ARG A 151 12.62 -16.82 -22.32
N SER A 152 12.80 -15.60 -22.85
CA SER A 152 12.41 -14.27 -22.36
C SER A 152 12.57 -13.98 -20.85
N ALA A 153 13.58 -13.16 -20.50
CA ALA A 153 13.82 -12.60 -19.17
C ALA A 153 12.60 -11.94 -18.49
N THR A 154 11.60 -11.49 -19.26
CA THR A 154 10.34 -10.95 -18.72
C THR A 154 9.51 -12.00 -17.99
N GLY A 155 9.51 -13.26 -18.43
CA GLY A 155 8.74 -14.33 -17.79
C GLY A 155 9.29 -14.73 -16.42
N LEU A 156 10.59 -14.56 -16.21
CA LEU A 156 11.25 -14.86 -14.94
C LEU A 156 10.99 -13.76 -13.90
N ASP A 157 11.04 -12.49 -14.31
CA ASP A 157 10.68 -11.33 -13.47
C ASP A 157 9.23 -11.42 -12.98
N THR A 158 8.28 -11.76 -13.86
CA THR A 158 6.86 -11.95 -13.49
C THR A 158 6.66 -13.11 -12.51
N ARG A 159 7.35 -14.25 -12.73
CA ARG A 159 7.31 -15.39 -11.79
C ARG A 159 7.91 -15.05 -10.43
N LEU A 160 9.01 -14.31 -10.40
CA LEU A 160 9.62 -13.85 -9.15
C LEU A 160 8.69 -12.89 -8.39
N ALA A 161 8.03 -11.96 -9.10
CA ALA A 161 7.03 -11.07 -8.51
C ALA A 161 5.85 -11.84 -7.92
N ALA A 162 5.33 -12.85 -8.65
CA ALA A 162 4.26 -13.73 -8.19
C ALA A 162 4.66 -14.51 -6.91
N LEU A 163 5.86 -15.09 -6.88
CA LEU A 163 6.37 -15.80 -5.70
C LEU A 163 6.52 -14.87 -4.49
N LYS A 164 7.05 -13.66 -4.70
CA LYS A 164 7.19 -12.64 -3.64
C LYS A 164 5.84 -12.20 -3.08
N LEU A 165 4.85 -11.98 -3.95
CA LEU A 165 3.51 -11.63 -3.52
C LEU A 165 2.89 -12.77 -2.71
N ARG A 166 2.98 -14.01 -3.21
CA ARG A 166 2.49 -15.21 -2.51
C ARG A 166 3.08 -15.34 -1.11
N GLN A 167 4.39 -15.15 -0.96
CA GLN A 167 5.06 -15.18 0.33
C GLN A 167 4.60 -14.03 1.24
N SER A 168 4.41 -12.83 0.69
CA SER A 168 3.90 -11.68 1.43
C SER A 168 2.48 -11.91 1.96
N LEU A 169 1.59 -12.51 1.15
CA LEU A 169 0.22 -12.84 1.57
C LEU A 169 0.22 -13.86 2.72
N LYS A 170 1.04 -14.91 2.63
CA LYS A 170 1.22 -15.89 3.72
C LYS A 170 1.71 -15.23 5.01
N HIS A 171 2.68 -14.34 4.93
CA HIS A 171 3.23 -13.65 6.10
C HIS A 171 2.20 -12.72 6.77
N LEU A 172 1.27 -12.17 5.98
CA LEU A 172 0.16 -11.35 6.48
C LEU A 172 -1.03 -12.18 6.98
N GLY A 173 -0.89 -13.52 7.03
CA GLY A 173 -1.93 -14.41 7.54
C GLY A 173 -3.12 -14.60 6.60
N ALA A 174 -2.96 -14.37 5.29
CA ALA A 174 -3.99 -14.73 4.31
C ALA A 174 -4.26 -16.24 4.34
N SER A 175 -5.53 -16.64 4.22
CA SER A 175 -5.86 -18.04 3.99
C SER A 175 -5.37 -18.51 2.61
N ASP A 176 -5.11 -19.82 2.48
CA ASP A 176 -4.66 -20.42 1.20
C ASP A 176 -5.64 -20.13 0.06
N ARG A 177 -6.95 -20.04 0.36
CA ARG A 177 -7.97 -19.66 -0.61
C ARG A 177 -7.77 -18.23 -1.14
N ILE A 178 -7.39 -17.27 -0.28
CA ILE A 178 -7.21 -15.86 -0.69
C ILE A 178 -5.98 -15.76 -1.55
N ILE A 179 -4.93 -16.49 -1.15
CA ILE A 179 -3.71 -16.61 -1.93
C ILE A 179 -4.07 -17.15 -3.31
N ASP A 180 -4.80 -18.25 -3.42
CA ASP A 180 -5.13 -18.83 -4.73
C ASP A 180 -5.98 -17.86 -5.58
N VAL A 181 -6.94 -17.15 -5.01
CA VAL A 181 -7.77 -16.18 -5.73
C VAL A 181 -7.00 -14.96 -6.22
N LEU A 182 -6.12 -14.39 -5.40
CA LEU A 182 -5.27 -13.26 -5.80
C LEU A 182 -4.21 -13.69 -6.81
N MET A 183 -3.65 -14.90 -6.66
CA MET A 183 -2.62 -15.43 -7.55
C MET A 183 -3.18 -15.90 -8.91
N SER A 184 -4.46 -16.33 -8.97
CA SER A 184 -5.12 -16.78 -10.20
C SER A 184 -5.11 -15.72 -11.31
N GLY A 185 -5.07 -14.43 -10.96
CA GLY A 185 -4.98 -13.32 -11.93
C GLY A 185 -3.58 -13.09 -12.51
N MET A 186 -2.53 -13.52 -11.80
CA MET A 186 -1.13 -13.26 -12.16
C MET A 186 -0.47 -14.41 -12.94
N GLU A 187 -0.96 -15.64 -12.79
CA GLU A 187 -0.40 -16.82 -13.45
C GLU A 187 -0.93 -17.03 -14.88
N CYS A 188 -1.90 -16.23 -15.33
CA CYS A 188 -2.50 -16.33 -16.65
C CYS A 188 -1.89 -15.32 -17.63
N VAL A 189 -1.13 -15.82 -18.61
CA VAL A 189 -0.42 -15.03 -19.64
C VAL A 189 -1.38 -14.43 -20.68
N ASP A 190 -2.62 -14.93 -20.77
CA ASP A 190 -3.60 -14.55 -21.78
C ASP A 190 -4.95 -14.15 -21.14
N PRO A 191 -5.41 -12.89 -21.25
CA PRO A 191 -6.65 -12.42 -20.62
C PRO A 191 -7.90 -13.22 -21.03
N ALA A 192 -7.91 -13.79 -22.24
CA ALA A 192 -9.01 -14.57 -22.80
C ALA A 192 -9.09 -16.01 -22.26
N LEU A 193 -8.00 -16.53 -21.69
CA LEU A 193 -7.92 -17.90 -21.14
C LEU A 193 -7.96 -17.92 -19.61
N ARG A 194 -8.28 -16.80 -18.97
CA ARG A 194 -8.44 -16.75 -17.51
C ARG A 194 -9.47 -17.80 -17.11
N PRO A 195 -9.10 -18.78 -16.26
CA PRO A 195 -10.09 -19.68 -15.70
C PRO A 195 -11.13 -18.80 -15.01
N SER A 196 -12.41 -19.08 -15.28
CA SER A 196 -13.48 -18.43 -14.54
C SER A 196 -13.19 -18.67 -13.06
N PRO A 197 -13.08 -17.63 -12.22
CA PRO A 197 -12.95 -17.83 -10.79
C PRO A 197 -14.11 -18.72 -10.36
N PRO A 198 -13.91 -19.68 -9.43
CA PRO A 198 -14.96 -20.60 -9.03
C PRO A 198 -16.24 -19.80 -8.77
N THR A 199 -17.31 -20.20 -9.48
CA THR A 199 -18.57 -19.46 -9.68
C THR A 199 -19.37 -19.18 -8.40
N GLN A 200 -18.76 -19.44 -7.25
CA GLN A 200 -19.28 -19.12 -5.94
C GLN A 200 -18.18 -18.41 -5.15
N LEU A 201 -18.28 -17.09 -5.03
CA LEU A 201 -17.75 -16.37 -3.89
C LEU A 201 -18.49 -16.84 -2.64
N VAL A 202 -18.11 -18.02 -2.14
CA VAL A 202 -18.64 -18.54 -0.89
C VAL A 202 -18.02 -17.69 0.21
N HIS A 203 -18.83 -16.78 0.75
CA HIS A 203 -18.66 -16.02 1.99
C HIS A 203 -17.44 -16.47 2.81
N TRP A 204 -16.41 -15.63 2.85
CA TRP A 204 -15.07 -15.96 3.33
C TRP A 204 -14.97 -15.88 4.86
N GLY A 205 -16.06 -16.27 5.52
CA GLY A 205 -16.40 -16.03 6.92
C GLY A 205 -17.89 -15.71 7.04
N LEU A 206 -18.31 -15.09 8.17
CA LEU A 206 -19.68 -14.58 8.27
C LEU A 206 -19.95 -13.58 7.13
N PRO A 207 -21.08 -13.71 6.42
CA PRO A 207 -21.41 -12.81 5.32
C PRO A 207 -21.51 -11.37 5.81
N LEU A 208 -21.02 -10.43 5.00
CA LEU A 208 -21.18 -9.01 5.30
C LEU A 208 -22.68 -8.65 5.28
N PRO A 209 -23.16 -7.87 6.26
CA PRO A 209 -24.57 -7.55 6.43
C PRO A 209 -24.99 -6.42 5.48
N LEU A 210 -24.91 -6.64 4.17
CA LEU A 210 -25.09 -5.61 3.14
C LEU A 210 -26.46 -4.92 3.20
N GLN A 211 -27.51 -5.65 3.60
CA GLN A 211 -28.86 -5.08 3.77
C GLN A 211 -29.02 -4.16 4.99
N ARG A 212 -28.10 -4.29 5.96
CA ARG A 212 -28.07 -3.52 7.21
C ARG A 212 -26.67 -2.96 7.46
N TRP A 213 -26.01 -2.51 6.39
CA TRP A 213 -24.60 -2.12 6.43
C TRP A 213 -24.35 -1.02 7.45
N GLY A 214 -25.18 0.02 7.44
CA GLY A 214 -25.07 1.14 8.36
C GLY A 214 -25.40 0.76 9.80
N SER A 215 -26.49 0.01 10.01
CA SER A 215 -27.08 -0.23 11.33
C SER A 215 -26.48 -1.43 12.07
N TYR A 216 -26.01 -2.44 11.35
CA TYR A 216 -25.41 -3.65 11.95
C TYR A 216 -23.91 -3.51 12.20
N LEU A 217 -23.18 -2.83 11.30
CA LEU A 217 -21.75 -2.64 11.49
C LEU A 217 -21.46 -1.49 12.45
N ASN A 218 -20.57 -1.73 13.41
CA ASN A 218 -20.11 -0.67 14.28
C ASN A 218 -19.37 0.44 13.48
N THR A 219 -19.39 1.66 14.02
CA THR A 219 -18.84 2.84 13.36
C THR A 219 -17.35 2.69 13.04
N VAL A 220 -16.57 2.06 13.93
CA VAL A 220 -15.12 1.83 13.75
C VAL A 220 -14.85 0.88 12.58
N ARG A 221 -15.60 -0.22 12.44
CA ARG A 221 -15.50 -1.16 11.31
C ARG A 221 -15.88 -0.47 10.00
N ARG A 222 -16.96 0.33 10.00
CA ARG A 222 -17.35 1.12 8.82
C ARG A 222 -16.24 2.07 8.38
N ILE A 223 -15.51 2.68 9.32
CA ILE A 223 -14.32 3.50 9.05
C ILE A 223 -13.19 2.64 8.49
N GLN A 224 -12.83 1.53 9.13
CA GLN A 224 -11.77 0.64 8.68
C GLN A 224 -12.00 0.15 7.24
N TYR A 225 -13.24 -0.26 6.91
CA TYR A 225 -13.66 -0.65 5.56
C TYR A 225 -13.56 0.50 4.57
N SER A 226 -13.98 1.71 4.96
CA SER A 226 -13.86 2.89 4.11
C SER A 226 -12.39 3.21 3.80
N LEU A 227 -11.53 3.18 4.82
CA LEU A 227 -10.12 3.52 4.67
C LEU A 227 -9.36 2.52 3.80
N VAL A 228 -9.61 1.20 3.97
CA VAL A 228 -8.93 0.19 3.16
C VAL A 228 -9.36 0.28 1.69
N VAL A 229 -10.64 0.48 1.41
CA VAL A 229 -11.14 0.63 0.03
C VAL A 229 -10.64 1.92 -0.61
N ASN A 230 -10.66 3.05 0.11
CA ASN A 230 -10.15 4.32 -0.39
C ASN A 230 -8.65 4.22 -0.73
N GLN A 231 -7.86 3.59 0.16
CA GLN A 231 -6.43 3.41 -0.06
C GLN A 231 -6.16 2.46 -1.25
N TYR A 232 -6.93 1.37 -1.36
CA TYR A 232 -6.84 0.45 -2.49
C TYR A 232 -7.16 1.14 -3.81
N ILE A 233 -8.28 1.87 -3.89
CA ILE A 233 -8.68 2.58 -5.12
C ILE A 233 -7.64 3.64 -5.49
N ALA A 234 -7.14 4.41 -4.51
CA ALA A 234 -6.11 5.41 -4.77
C ALA A 234 -4.82 4.80 -5.35
N LEU A 235 -4.42 3.60 -4.89
CA LEU A 235 -3.26 2.89 -5.44
C LEU A 235 -3.55 2.35 -6.84
N ARG A 236 -4.73 1.77 -7.05
CA ARG A 236 -5.16 1.29 -8.36
C ARG A 236 -5.20 2.42 -9.39
N ASP A 237 -5.76 3.58 -9.02
CA ASP A 237 -5.84 4.76 -9.89
C ASP A 237 -4.44 5.34 -10.16
N ALA A 238 -3.46 5.09 -9.29
CA ALA A 238 -2.04 5.39 -9.49
C ALA A 238 -1.28 4.32 -10.30
N GLY A 239 -1.98 3.34 -10.88
CA GLY A 239 -1.44 2.34 -11.80
C GLY A 239 -0.77 1.14 -11.13
N PHE A 240 -0.99 0.90 -9.83
CA PHE A 240 -0.52 -0.30 -9.16
C PHE A 240 -1.39 -1.51 -9.53
N SER A 241 -0.83 -2.72 -9.48
CA SER A 241 -1.64 -3.92 -9.69
C SER A 241 -2.69 -4.04 -8.57
N PRO A 242 -3.88 -4.59 -8.85
CA PRO A 242 -4.90 -4.81 -7.83
C PRO A 242 -4.38 -5.61 -6.62
N GLU A 243 -3.60 -6.66 -6.88
CA GLU A 243 -3.10 -7.55 -5.85
C GLU A 243 -2.06 -6.85 -4.94
N GLU A 244 -1.16 -6.06 -5.52
CA GLU A 244 -0.22 -5.23 -4.76
C GLU A 244 -0.94 -4.14 -3.98
N SER A 245 -1.99 -3.55 -4.57
CA SER A 245 -2.80 -2.50 -3.96
C SER A 245 -3.53 -3.00 -2.71
N VAL A 246 -4.02 -4.24 -2.71
CA VAL A 246 -4.61 -4.90 -1.53
C VAL A 246 -3.60 -4.98 -0.40
N VAL A 247 -2.41 -5.52 -0.67
CA VAL A 247 -1.36 -5.71 0.32
C VAL A 247 -0.91 -4.38 0.92
N ALA A 248 -0.72 -3.37 0.07
CA ALA A 248 -0.34 -2.03 0.51
C ALA A 248 -1.45 -1.34 1.32
N ALA A 249 -2.71 -1.46 0.91
CA ALA A 249 -3.86 -0.92 1.64
C ALA A 249 -4.03 -1.58 3.02
N PHE A 250 -3.88 -2.91 3.09
CA PHE A 250 -3.92 -3.67 4.34
C PHE A 250 -2.84 -3.21 5.32
N ARG A 251 -1.59 -3.16 4.87
CA ARG A 251 -0.47 -2.68 5.71
C ARG A 251 -0.66 -1.23 6.15
N HIS A 252 -1.22 -0.38 5.29
CA HIS A 252 -1.56 0.99 5.69
C HIS A 252 -2.53 0.99 6.87
N LEU A 253 -3.58 0.17 6.80
CA LEU A 253 -4.55 0.03 7.88
C LEU A 253 -3.91 -0.51 9.16
N GLU A 254 -3.11 -1.57 9.09
CA GLU A 254 -2.41 -2.13 10.27
C GLU A 254 -1.54 -1.09 10.97
N THR A 255 -0.84 -0.24 10.20
CA THR A 255 -0.02 0.82 10.81
C THR A 255 -0.83 1.91 11.51
N LYS A 256 -2.08 2.14 11.09
CA LYS A 256 -2.99 3.15 11.64
C LYS A 256 -3.78 2.64 12.85
N PHE A 257 -4.08 1.34 12.89
CA PHE A 257 -4.95 0.70 13.88
C PHE A 257 -4.24 -0.36 14.72
N ARG A 258 -2.93 -0.22 14.99
CA ARG A 258 -2.11 -1.19 15.74
C ARG A 258 -2.70 -1.66 17.08
N ASN A 259 -3.53 -0.83 17.71
CA ASN A 259 -4.05 -1.06 19.06
C ASN A 259 -5.54 -1.46 19.10
N ASP A 260 -6.24 -1.44 17.95
CA ASP A 260 -7.64 -1.87 17.82
C ASP A 260 -7.69 -3.22 17.14
N SER A 261 -8.74 -4.04 17.35
CA SER A 261 -8.93 -5.32 16.64
C SER A 261 -8.85 -5.10 15.11
N PRO A 262 -7.70 -5.38 14.47
CA PRO A 262 -7.49 -5.00 13.10
C PRO A 262 -8.33 -5.91 12.21
N LEU A 263 -8.68 -5.43 11.02
CA LEU A 263 -9.31 -6.30 10.02
C LEU A 263 -8.34 -7.42 9.65
N THR A 264 -8.86 -8.61 9.35
CA THR A 264 -8.06 -9.66 8.73
C THR A 264 -7.87 -9.35 7.24
N LEU A 265 -6.77 -9.84 6.66
CA LEU A 265 -6.49 -9.63 5.24
C LEU A 265 -7.63 -10.20 4.36
N ASP A 266 -8.15 -11.37 4.71
CA ASP A 266 -9.29 -12.01 4.06
C ASP A 266 -10.53 -11.09 4.03
N ARG A 267 -10.83 -10.44 5.17
CA ARG A 267 -11.96 -9.51 5.25
C ARG A 267 -11.73 -8.25 4.43
N CYS A 268 -10.49 -7.76 4.36
CA CYS A 268 -10.14 -6.63 3.50
C CYS A 268 -10.31 -6.98 2.02
N VAL A 269 -9.87 -8.17 1.59
CA VAL A 269 -10.08 -8.64 0.22
C VAL A 269 -11.57 -8.72 -0.09
N GLU A 270 -12.38 -9.35 0.76
CA GLU A 270 -13.84 -9.47 0.55
C GLU A 270 -14.52 -8.10 0.35
N VAL A 271 -14.20 -7.12 1.19
CA VAL A 271 -14.77 -5.76 1.09
C VAL A 271 -14.31 -5.06 -0.18
N ILE A 272 -13.03 -5.23 -0.58
CA ILE A 272 -12.52 -4.67 -1.83
C ILE A 272 -13.18 -5.35 -3.04
N SER A 273 -13.36 -6.68 -3.02
CA SER A 273 -14.06 -7.43 -4.07
C SER A 273 -15.45 -6.86 -4.31
N LEU A 274 -16.19 -6.59 -3.23
CA LEU A 274 -17.55 -6.05 -3.27
C LEU A 274 -17.60 -4.57 -3.68
N ALA A 275 -16.52 -3.81 -3.49
CA ALA A 275 -16.44 -2.41 -3.88
C ALA A 275 -15.95 -2.22 -5.33
N ASP A 276 -15.06 -3.10 -5.81
CA ASP A 276 -14.40 -2.97 -7.12
C ASP A 276 -14.87 -4.02 -8.15
N ALA A 277 -15.85 -4.86 -7.81
CA ALA A 277 -16.35 -5.94 -8.66
C ALA A 277 -15.22 -6.83 -9.21
N ARG A 278 -14.44 -7.41 -8.29
CA ARG A 278 -13.27 -8.26 -8.60
C ARG A 278 -13.32 -9.61 -7.90
N TRP A 279 -12.44 -10.50 -8.34
CA TRP A 279 -12.19 -11.80 -7.70
C TRP A 279 -13.47 -12.64 -7.53
N GLY A 280 -14.28 -12.69 -8.59
CA GLY A 280 -15.56 -13.42 -8.63
C GLY A 280 -16.79 -12.54 -8.43
N VAL A 281 -16.64 -11.27 -8.01
CA VAL A 281 -17.78 -10.36 -7.84
C VAL A 281 -18.06 -9.72 -9.19
N HIS A 282 -19.26 -9.91 -9.73
CA HIS A 282 -19.63 -9.35 -11.03
C HIS A 282 -20.18 -7.92 -10.96
N VAL A 283 -20.73 -7.52 -9.81
CA VAL A 283 -21.35 -6.19 -9.63
C VAL A 283 -20.91 -5.62 -8.30
N ALA A 284 -20.46 -4.35 -8.31
CA ALA A 284 -20.11 -3.66 -7.08
C ALA A 284 -21.37 -3.43 -6.22
N GLU A 285 -21.36 -3.99 -5.01
CA GLU A 285 -22.43 -3.88 -4.01
C GLU A 285 -22.12 -2.84 -2.92
N LEU A 286 -20.85 -2.47 -2.80
CA LEU A 286 -20.35 -1.40 -1.94
C LEU A 286 -19.88 -0.23 -2.82
N GLU A 287 -20.19 0.99 -2.41
CA GLU A 287 -19.91 2.19 -3.18
C GLU A 287 -19.31 3.27 -2.28
N ARG A 288 -18.37 4.04 -2.84
CA ARG A 288 -17.79 5.21 -2.17
C ARG A 288 -18.70 6.40 -2.31
N ARG A 289 -18.97 7.09 -1.20
CA ARG A 289 -19.71 8.34 -1.17
C ARG A 289 -18.91 9.40 -0.42
N GLY A 290 -18.79 10.58 -1.01
CA GLY A 290 -18.24 11.76 -0.34
C GLY A 290 -19.24 12.31 0.68
N CYS A 291 -18.77 12.65 1.87
CA CYS A 291 -19.58 13.31 2.88
C CYS A 291 -19.48 14.84 2.74
N GLU A 292 -20.61 15.53 2.54
CA GLU A 292 -20.64 16.99 2.43
C GLU A 292 -20.15 17.72 3.69
N ALA A 293 -20.33 17.11 4.88
CA ALA A 293 -19.97 17.75 6.15
C ALA A 293 -18.48 17.63 6.51
N CYS A 294 -17.83 16.51 6.19
CA CYS A 294 -16.42 16.28 6.57
C CYS A 294 -15.47 16.04 5.39
N ALA A 295 -15.99 16.10 4.15
CA ALA A 295 -15.27 15.80 2.91
C ALA A 295 -14.63 14.40 2.83
N ALA A 296 -14.86 13.53 3.82
CA ALA A 296 -14.33 12.17 3.79
C ALA A 296 -15.16 11.26 2.87
N ASP A 297 -14.48 10.43 2.11
CA ASP A 297 -15.10 9.34 1.37
C ASP A 297 -15.36 8.15 2.30
N TYR A 298 -16.60 7.69 2.37
CA TYR A 298 -16.99 6.54 3.15
C TYR A 298 -17.71 5.49 2.31
N LEU A 299 -17.65 4.25 2.76
CA LEU A 299 -18.26 3.12 2.09
C LEU A 299 -19.71 2.94 2.55
N PHE A 300 -20.62 2.80 1.60
CA PHE A 300 -22.02 2.45 1.84
C PHE A 300 -22.42 1.23 0.99
N SER A 301 -23.39 0.44 1.46
CA SER A 301 -23.93 -0.64 0.64
C SER A 301 -25.13 -0.17 -0.17
N ARG A 302 -25.19 -0.56 -1.44
CA ARG A 302 -26.33 -0.29 -2.34
C ARG A 302 -27.60 -1.03 -1.91
N ARG A 303 -27.45 -2.07 -1.09
CA ARG A 303 -28.55 -2.89 -0.55
C ARG A 303 -29.02 -2.40 0.82
N ASP A 304 -28.38 -1.38 1.39
CA ASP A 304 -28.69 -0.93 2.75
C ASP A 304 -30.10 -0.34 2.84
N THR A 305 -30.94 -0.97 3.66
CA THR A 305 -32.33 -0.56 3.88
C THR A 305 -32.45 0.54 4.93
N SER A 306 -31.40 0.77 5.73
CA SER A 306 -31.37 1.75 6.81
C SER A 306 -30.02 2.47 6.85
N PRO A 307 -29.75 3.35 5.86
CA PRO A 307 -28.47 4.02 5.74
C PRO A 307 -28.22 4.90 6.97
N GLN A 308 -27.08 4.69 7.60
CA GLN A 308 -26.64 5.48 8.74
C GLN A 308 -25.79 6.67 8.30
N PRO A 309 -25.69 7.73 9.13
CA PRO A 309 -24.83 8.89 8.87
C PRO A 309 -23.38 8.50 8.60
N CYS A 310 -22.63 9.46 8.03
CA CYS A 310 -21.21 9.29 7.74
C CYS A 310 -20.47 8.81 9.01
N PRO A 311 -19.75 7.67 8.94
CA PRO A 311 -19.14 7.07 10.13
C PRO A 311 -17.97 7.92 10.65
N PHE A 312 -17.32 8.72 9.79
CA PHE A 312 -16.31 9.70 10.20
C PHE A 312 -16.92 10.86 11.01
N CYS A 313 -18.07 11.39 10.57
CA CYS A 313 -18.79 12.41 11.34
C CYS A 313 -19.26 11.87 12.70
N LEU A 314 -19.74 10.62 12.75
CA LEU A 314 -20.13 9.97 14.00
C LEU A 314 -18.94 9.83 14.95
N LEU A 315 -17.77 9.40 14.45
CA LEU A 315 -16.54 9.34 15.24
C LEU A 315 -16.11 10.71 15.77
N MET A 316 -16.14 11.76 14.93
CA MET A 316 -15.78 13.11 15.34
C MET A 316 -16.76 13.71 16.35
N ARG A 317 -18.06 13.38 16.23
CA ARG A 317 -19.11 13.88 17.12
C ARG A 317 -19.13 13.17 18.48
N TYR A 318 -18.81 11.88 18.51
CA TYR A 318 -18.86 11.06 19.72
C TYR A 318 -17.56 10.25 19.94
N PRO A 319 -16.39 10.91 20.03
CA PRO A 319 -15.11 10.21 20.09
C PRO A 319 -14.95 9.33 21.34
N SER A 320 -15.60 9.68 22.45
CA SER A 320 -15.58 8.90 23.69
C SER A 320 -16.32 7.56 23.59
N GLN A 321 -17.31 7.43 22.70
CA GLN A 321 -18.03 6.17 22.48
C GLN A 321 -17.21 5.15 21.70
N TYR A 322 -16.12 5.59 21.06
CA TYR A 322 -15.32 4.78 20.15
C TYR A 322 -13.83 4.74 20.52
N ARG A 323 -13.42 5.44 21.58
CA ARG A 323 -12.10 5.27 22.20
C ARG A 323 -12.12 4.03 23.10
N GLY A 324 -11.51 2.95 22.63
CA GLY A 324 -11.03 1.82 23.42
C GLY A 324 -11.92 1.39 24.58
N HIS A 325 -12.97 0.61 24.31
CA HIS A 325 -13.35 -0.44 25.25
C HIS A 325 -12.17 -1.42 25.33
N HIS A 326 -11.23 -1.16 26.23
CA HIS A 326 -10.47 -2.22 26.88
C HIS A 326 -11.46 -3.05 27.67
N VAL A 327 -12.09 -4.03 27.02
CA VAL A 327 -12.79 -5.10 27.70
C VAL A 327 -12.33 -6.42 27.10
N ALA A 328 -11.92 -7.27 28.02
CA ALA A 328 -11.34 -8.59 27.85
C ALA A 328 -11.97 -9.42 26.72
N ALA A 329 -11.12 -10.24 26.11
CA ALA A 329 -11.55 -11.48 25.51
C ALA A 329 -12.31 -12.30 26.57
N SER A 330 -13.63 -12.28 26.55
CA SER A 330 -14.55 -13.23 27.20
C SER A 330 -15.95 -12.98 26.62
N ASP A 331 -16.74 -14.04 26.46
CA ASP A 331 -18.18 -14.03 26.23
C ASP A 331 -18.68 -13.96 24.78
N VAL A 332 -18.30 -14.98 24.00
CA VAL A 332 -19.26 -15.65 23.10
C VAL A 332 -19.87 -16.81 23.88
N ALA A 333 -20.80 -16.50 24.76
CA ALA A 333 -21.85 -17.42 25.20
C ALA A 333 -23.00 -16.59 25.76
N THR A 334 -24.22 -16.98 25.40
CA THR A 334 -25.50 -16.53 25.99
C THR A 334 -25.98 -15.11 25.67
N GLN A 335 -26.67 -14.97 24.53
CA GLN A 335 -27.92 -14.20 24.52
C GLN A 335 -29.03 -15.07 23.95
N SER A 336 -29.67 -15.79 24.86
CA SER A 336 -31.02 -16.30 24.70
C SER A 336 -31.88 -15.56 25.74
N LYS A 337 -32.98 -14.97 25.26
CA LYS A 337 -34.14 -14.44 26.03
C LYS A 337 -33.95 -13.21 26.93
N ALA A 338 -34.45 -12.07 26.44
CA ALA A 338 -35.34 -11.14 27.15
C ALA A 338 -35.93 -10.22 26.05
N GLY A 339 -37.23 -10.19 25.76
CA GLY A 339 -38.33 -9.95 26.68
C GLY A 339 -38.66 -8.45 26.66
N PHE A 340 -39.25 -7.92 25.58
CA PHE A 340 -39.83 -6.57 25.58
C PHE A 340 -41.19 -6.60 26.28
N PRO A 341 -41.49 -5.69 27.22
CA PRO A 341 -42.79 -5.59 27.84
C PRO A 341 -43.79 -4.92 26.89
N VAL A 342 -44.97 -5.53 26.79
CA VAL A 342 -46.15 -4.97 26.14
C VAL A 342 -46.82 -4.04 27.14
N ASP A 343 -46.82 -2.74 26.86
CA ASP A 343 -47.67 -1.78 27.56
C ASP A 343 -49.12 -1.96 27.11
N ARG A 344 -49.97 -2.27 28.07
CA ARG A 344 -51.43 -2.25 27.96
C ARG A 344 -51.92 -0.81 27.93
N VAL A 345 -52.78 -0.50 26.98
CA VAL A 345 -53.76 0.58 27.08
C VAL A 345 -55.14 -0.04 26.93
N ALA A 346 -56.01 0.32 27.88
CA ALA A 346 -57.42 -0.04 28.11
C ALA A 346 -57.68 -1.41 28.74
#